data_AF-A3WZN2-F1
#
_entry.id   AF-A3WZN2-F1
#
_cell.length_a   1.000
_cell.length_b   1.000
_cell.length_c   1.000
_cell.angle_alpha   90.00
_cell.angle_beta   90.00
_cell.angle_gamma   90.00
#
_symmetry.space_group_name_H-M   'P 1'
#
loop_
_entity.id
_entity.type
_entity.pdbx_description
1 polymer ?
#
loop_
_entity_poly.entity_id
_entity_poly.type
_entity_poly.pdbx_seq_one_letter_code
_entity_poly.pdbx_strand_id
1 'polypeptide(L)'
;MESCAMPIPFLSEGLALGRIFITVCTGGWRWWRARRRRLTPQETLAIRSKWKPLFVEWLRNQRHQKLSTEVIIRDLRRIDNYPDTKEGKGISAWFRIGLIGNYERGIMLSCGIYELVYDANEEVYYSPAKGARGNTKVTLTGYVPYENIETVDWDGDQYYSYPHIYCYFDRKHKQPYEKLSFCERGNLDEHVFYSEIISFESVRRETKKRGIKSSFLS
;
A
#
# COMPACT_ATOMS: atom_id res chain seq x y z
N MET A 1 -47.46 54.43 -27.22
CA MET A 1 -47.75 53.19 -26.47
C MET A 1 -47.49 52.04 -27.42
N GLU A 2 -46.34 51.39 -27.28
CA GLU A 2 -46.13 49.97 -27.63
C GLU A 2 -44.71 49.61 -27.17
N SER A 3 -44.65 48.59 -26.32
CA SER A 3 -43.45 48.07 -25.69
C SER A 3 -42.73 47.11 -26.64
N CYS A 4 -41.51 47.43 -27.07
CA CYS A 4 -40.59 46.42 -27.59
C CYS A 4 -39.77 45.85 -26.43
N ALA A 5 -40.30 44.79 -25.81
CA ALA A 5 -39.48 43.89 -25.00
C ALA A 5 -38.64 43.01 -25.96
N MET A 6 -37.34 43.26 -26.02
CA MET A 6 -36.39 42.33 -26.65
C MET A 6 -36.15 41.15 -25.68
N PRO A 7 -36.23 39.88 -26.12
CA PRO A 7 -35.80 38.77 -25.29
C PRO A 7 -34.26 38.77 -25.23
N ILE A 8 -33.69 38.82 -24.02
CA ILE A 8 -32.25 38.61 -23.79
C ILE A 8 -32.02 37.09 -23.79
N PRO A 9 -31.30 36.50 -24.76
CA PRO A 9 -30.96 35.10 -24.74
C PRO A 9 -29.57 34.94 -24.11
N PHE A 10 -29.45 35.03 -22.78
CA PHE A 10 -28.13 34.84 -22.17
C PHE A 10 -28.10 34.28 -20.73
N LEU A 11 -29.16 33.64 -20.25
CA LEU A 11 -29.22 33.19 -18.85
C LEU A 11 -29.64 31.74 -18.61
N SER A 12 -29.81 30.92 -19.65
CA SER A 12 -30.17 29.49 -19.50
C SER A 12 -28.97 28.53 -19.57
N GLU A 13 -27.89 28.89 -20.28
CA GLU A 13 -26.79 27.94 -20.56
C GLU A 13 -25.78 27.80 -19.41
N GLY A 14 -25.52 28.86 -18.65
CA GLY A 14 -24.54 28.83 -17.54
C GLY A 14 -24.97 27.97 -16.35
N LEU A 15 -26.28 27.90 -16.06
CA LEU A 15 -26.84 27.08 -14.98
C LEU A 15 -26.92 25.59 -15.35
N ALA A 16 -27.13 25.27 -16.63
CA ALA A 16 -27.15 23.90 -17.13
C ALA A 16 -25.75 23.27 -17.08
N LEU A 17 -24.72 24.00 -17.51
CA LEU A 17 -23.32 23.57 -17.42
C LEU A 17 -22.86 23.40 -15.96
N GLY A 18 -23.24 24.32 -15.07
CA GLY A 18 -22.92 24.21 -13.64
C GLY A 18 -23.54 22.97 -12.96
N ARG A 19 -24.77 22.61 -13.35
CA ARG A 19 -25.44 21.39 -12.85
C ARG A 19 -24.81 20.12 -13.38
N ILE A 20 -24.46 20.05 -14.67
CA ILE A 20 -23.75 18.90 -15.26
C ILE A 20 -22.39 18.71 -14.57
N PHE A 21 -21.66 19.80 -14.32
CA PHE A 21 -20.37 19.75 -13.64
C PHE A 21 -20.50 19.25 -12.19
N ILE A 22 -21.49 19.73 -11.43
CA ILE A 22 -21.77 19.24 -10.07
C ILE A 22 -22.18 17.77 -10.07
N THR A 23 -23.01 17.31 -11.02
CA THR A 23 -23.42 15.90 -11.11
C THR A 23 -22.26 14.97 -11.48
N VAL A 24 -21.36 15.40 -12.37
CA VAL A 24 -20.14 14.64 -12.73
C VAL A 24 -19.14 14.62 -11.56
N CYS A 25 -18.91 15.76 -10.89
CA CYS A 25 -18.04 15.84 -9.72
C CYS A 25 -18.58 15.02 -8.54
N THR A 26 -19.89 15.08 -8.27
CA THR A 26 -20.52 14.28 -7.19
C THR A 26 -20.59 12.80 -7.56
N GLY A 27 -20.83 12.45 -8.82
CA GLY A 27 -20.77 11.07 -9.32
C GLY A 27 -19.38 10.46 -9.20
N GLY A 28 -18.33 11.19 -9.58
CA GLY A 28 -16.93 10.78 -9.41
C GLY A 28 -16.54 10.62 -7.94
N TRP A 29 -17.02 11.51 -7.06
CA TRP A 29 -16.75 11.45 -5.62
C TRP A 29 -17.54 10.33 -4.92
N ARG A 30 -18.75 10.02 -5.38
CA ARG A 30 -19.58 8.91 -4.89
C ARG A 30 -19.06 7.55 -5.37
N TRP A 31 -18.54 7.46 -6.60
CA TRP A 31 -17.84 6.29 -7.12
C TRP A 31 -16.49 6.06 -6.44
N TRP A 32 -15.73 7.13 -6.14
CA TRP A 32 -14.50 7.04 -5.36
C TRP A 32 -14.76 6.63 -3.90
N ARG A 33 -15.88 7.06 -3.30
CA ARG A 33 -16.33 6.60 -1.97
C ARG A 33 -16.93 5.18 -1.96
N ALA A 34 -17.56 4.74 -3.04
CA ALA A 34 -18.08 3.37 -3.19
C ALA A 34 -16.94 2.33 -3.32
N ARG A 35 -15.73 2.78 -3.65
CA ARG A 35 -14.52 1.96 -3.80
C ARG A 35 -13.77 1.67 -2.51
N ARG A 36 -14.26 2.07 -1.34
CA ARG A 36 -13.68 1.65 -0.05
C ARG A 36 -14.65 0.74 0.65
N ARG A 37 -14.22 -0.48 0.98
CA ARG A 37 -14.99 -1.41 1.81
C ARG A 37 -15.33 -0.70 3.13
N ARG A 38 -16.63 -0.49 3.38
CA ARG A 38 -17.12 0.04 4.65
C ARG A 38 -17.47 -1.14 5.52
N LEU A 39 -16.58 -1.46 6.45
CA LEU A 39 -16.80 -2.51 7.44
C LEU A 39 -17.30 -1.89 8.73
N THR A 40 -18.24 -2.55 9.37
CA THR A 40 -18.59 -2.30 10.76
C THR A 40 -17.44 -2.76 11.68
N PRO A 41 -17.38 -2.28 12.94
CA PRO A 41 -16.41 -2.79 13.92
C PRO A 41 -16.49 -4.31 14.12
N GLN A 42 -17.70 -4.87 14.12
CA GLN A 42 -17.94 -6.30 14.29
C GLN A 42 -17.40 -7.11 13.11
N GLU A 43 -17.66 -6.67 11.87
CA GLU A 43 -17.12 -7.31 10.67
C GLU A 43 -15.59 -7.20 10.62
N THR A 44 -15.05 -6.06 11.03
CA THR A 44 -13.60 -5.83 11.13
C THR A 44 -12.96 -6.85 12.09
N LEU A 45 -13.55 -7.02 13.27
CA LEU A 45 -13.08 -8.00 14.26
C LEU A 45 -13.21 -9.44 13.72
N ALA A 46 -14.32 -9.78 13.07
CA ALA A 46 -14.52 -11.10 12.49
C ALA A 46 -13.43 -11.43 11.44
N ILE A 47 -13.11 -10.47 10.56
CA ILE A 47 -12.05 -10.63 9.54
C ILE A 47 -10.68 -10.80 10.20
N ARG A 48 -10.36 -10.01 11.23
CA ARG A 48 -9.09 -10.15 11.96
C ARG A 48 -8.99 -11.50 12.65
N SER A 49 -10.06 -11.94 13.32
CA SER A 49 -10.12 -13.25 13.98
C SER A 49 -9.99 -14.41 12.99
N LYS A 50 -10.47 -14.24 11.75
CA LYS A 50 -10.24 -15.20 10.67
C LYS A 50 -8.76 -15.25 10.25
N TRP A 51 -8.19 -14.11 9.87
CA TRP A 51 -6.89 -14.10 9.18
C TRP A 51 -5.68 -14.21 10.10
N LYS A 52 -5.73 -13.56 11.27
CA LYS A 52 -4.60 -13.52 12.20
C LYS A 52 -4.06 -14.91 12.57
N PRO A 53 -4.87 -15.88 13.02
CA PRO A 53 -4.33 -17.20 13.38
C PRO A 53 -3.67 -17.90 12.20
N LEU A 54 -4.30 -17.84 11.01
CA LEU A 54 -3.79 -18.51 9.80
C LEU A 54 -2.42 -17.97 9.37
N PHE A 55 -2.24 -16.64 9.33
CA PHE A 55 -0.95 -16.06 8.96
C PHE A 55 0.12 -16.25 10.03
N VAL A 56 -0.25 -16.24 11.32
CA VAL A 56 0.68 -16.52 12.42
C VAL A 56 1.18 -17.95 12.35
N GLU A 57 0.28 -18.90 12.17
CA GLU A 57 0.60 -20.31 12.06
C GLU A 57 1.44 -20.60 10.80
N TRP A 58 1.02 -20.08 9.65
CA TRP A 58 1.78 -20.24 8.41
C TRP A 58 3.21 -19.72 8.55
N LEU A 59 3.39 -18.48 9.03
CA LEU A 59 4.72 -17.90 9.21
C LEU A 59 5.57 -18.69 10.22
N ARG A 60 4.96 -19.18 11.31
CA ARG A 60 5.65 -20.03 12.28
C ARG A 60 6.14 -21.31 11.62
N ASN A 61 5.29 -21.97 10.83
CA ASN A 61 5.64 -23.21 10.13
C ASN A 61 6.75 -22.99 9.10
N GLN A 62 6.66 -21.94 8.28
CA GLN A 62 7.70 -21.61 7.30
C GLN A 62 9.05 -21.37 7.98
N ARG A 63 9.06 -20.62 9.09
CA ARG A 63 10.30 -20.33 9.85
C ARG A 63 10.90 -21.58 10.49
N HIS A 64 10.07 -22.39 11.13
CA HIS A 64 10.51 -23.64 11.76
C HIS A 64 11.10 -24.62 10.73
N GLN A 65 10.48 -24.70 9.55
CA GLN A 65 10.95 -25.57 8.46
C GLN A 65 12.02 -24.93 7.56
N LYS A 66 12.44 -23.69 7.86
CA LYS A 66 13.41 -22.89 7.06
C LYS A 66 13.02 -22.77 5.58
N LEU A 67 11.72 -22.66 5.32
CA LEU A 67 11.14 -22.50 3.99
C LEU A 67 11.01 -21.02 3.60
N SER A 68 10.76 -20.77 2.31
CA SER A 68 10.55 -19.42 1.80
C SER A 68 9.28 -18.80 2.40
N THR A 69 9.34 -17.53 2.76
CA THR A 69 8.16 -16.76 3.20
C THR A 69 7.61 -15.87 2.09
N GLU A 70 7.95 -16.15 0.85
CA GLU A 70 7.46 -15.40 -0.31
C GLU A 70 6.00 -15.68 -0.60
N VAL A 71 5.30 -14.64 -1.04
CA VAL A 71 3.89 -14.66 -1.40
C VAL A 71 3.66 -13.82 -2.66
N ILE A 72 2.59 -14.13 -3.39
CA ILE A 72 2.08 -13.30 -4.48
C ILE A 72 0.95 -12.45 -3.93
N ILE A 73 1.08 -11.13 -4.01
CA ILE A 73 -0.02 -10.21 -3.70
C ILE A 73 -0.76 -9.90 -4.98
N ARG A 74 -2.10 -10.05 -4.99
CA ARG A 74 -2.96 -9.78 -6.15
C ARG A 74 -4.06 -8.79 -5.80
N ASP A 75 -4.26 -7.80 -6.66
CA ASP A 75 -5.39 -6.87 -6.59
C ASP A 75 -6.66 -7.54 -7.09
N LEU A 76 -7.65 -7.69 -6.21
CA LEU A 76 -8.92 -8.33 -6.54
C LEU A 76 -9.64 -7.65 -7.72
N ARG A 77 -9.42 -6.34 -7.92
CA ARG A 77 -10.09 -5.57 -8.99
C ARG A 77 -9.41 -5.68 -10.36
N ARG A 78 -8.20 -6.24 -10.40
CA ARG A 78 -7.38 -6.39 -11.61
C ARG A 78 -6.91 -7.84 -11.72
N ILE A 79 -7.79 -8.78 -11.38
CA ILE A 79 -7.44 -10.21 -11.29
C ILE A 79 -6.99 -10.81 -12.62
N ASP A 80 -7.56 -10.31 -13.72
CA ASP A 80 -7.28 -10.72 -15.11
C ASP A 80 -5.89 -10.28 -15.61
N ASN A 81 -5.17 -9.45 -14.86
CA ASN A 81 -3.83 -8.95 -15.22
C ASN A 81 -2.71 -9.91 -14.78
N TYR A 82 -3.03 -11.15 -14.45
CA TYR A 82 -2.08 -12.16 -14.03
C TYR A 82 -2.28 -13.41 -14.90
N PRO A 83 -1.21 -14.07 -15.36
CA PRO A 83 0.20 -13.75 -15.06
C PRO A 83 0.74 -12.56 -15.89
N ASP A 84 0.04 -12.16 -16.94
CA ASP A 84 0.56 -11.18 -17.90
C ASP A 84 0.48 -9.75 -17.38
N THR A 85 1.64 -9.12 -17.13
CA THR A 85 1.69 -7.74 -16.67
C THR A 85 1.87 -6.78 -17.85
N LYS A 86 0.90 -5.89 -18.05
CA LYS A 86 1.11 -4.69 -18.87
C LYS A 86 1.84 -3.65 -18.02
N GLU A 87 3.04 -3.25 -18.45
CA GLU A 87 3.74 -2.14 -17.81
C GLU A 87 2.86 -0.88 -17.83
N GLY A 88 2.79 -0.20 -16.69
CA GLY A 88 1.92 0.94 -16.52
C GLY A 88 2.36 1.82 -15.36
N LYS A 89 1.75 3.00 -15.26
CA LYS A 89 2.04 3.93 -14.17
C LYS A 89 1.44 3.43 -12.85
N GLY A 90 2.28 3.33 -11.81
CA GLY A 90 1.88 2.97 -10.46
C GLY A 90 2.23 1.54 -10.07
N ILE A 91 1.65 1.05 -8.98
CA ILE A 91 1.89 -0.32 -8.52
C ILE A 91 1.19 -1.33 -9.44
N SER A 92 1.90 -2.43 -9.71
CA SER A 92 1.39 -3.55 -10.51
C SER A 92 0.07 -4.10 -9.94
N ALA A 93 -0.71 -4.77 -10.78
CA ALA A 93 -1.91 -5.49 -10.34
C ALA A 93 -1.56 -6.69 -9.45
N TRP A 94 -0.34 -7.20 -9.57
CA TRP A 94 0.20 -8.24 -8.72
C TRP A 94 1.71 -8.10 -8.58
N PHE A 95 2.28 -8.63 -7.51
CA PHE A 95 3.73 -8.67 -7.32
C PHE A 95 4.13 -9.76 -6.31
N ARG A 96 5.32 -10.34 -6.53
CA ARG A 96 5.97 -11.25 -5.58
C ARG A 96 6.69 -10.45 -4.50
N ILE A 97 6.53 -10.85 -3.24
CA ILE A 97 7.14 -10.16 -2.10
C ILE A 97 7.32 -11.11 -0.91
N GLY A 98 8.25 -10.80 -0.01
CA GLY A 98 8.44 -11.55 1.23
C GLY A 98 7.41 -11.14 2.30
N LEU A 99 6.65 -12.11 2.82
CA LEU A 99 5.88 -11.95 4.05
C LEU A 99 6.84 -12.10 5.23
N ILE A 100 7.09 -11.02 5.97
CA ILE A 100 8.13 -10.98 7.01
C ILE A 100 7.60 -11.05 8.42
N GLY A 101 6.33 -10.75 8.63
CA GLY A 101 5.74 -10.76 9.96
C GLY A 101 4.25 -10.44 9.96
N ASN A 102 3.69 -10.41 11.16
CA ASN A 102 2.34 -9.96 11.44
C ASN A 102 2.41 -8.79 12.42
N TYR A 103 1.43 -7.90 12.36
CA TYR A 103 1.22 -6.87 13.36
C TYR A 103 -0.22 -6.95 13.87
N GLU A 104 -0.60 -6.07 14.79
CA GLU A 104 -1.90 -6.12 15.47
C GLU A 104 -3.10 -6.20 14.50
N ARG A 105 -3.02 -5.48 13.37
CA ARG A 105 -4.13 -5.30 12.42
C ARG A 105 -3.93 -6.00 11.07
N GLY A 106 -2.80 -6.67 10.83
CA GLY A 106 -2.52 -7.21 9.51
C GLY A 106 -1.16 -7.91 9.36
N ILE A 107 -0.70 -7.96 8.12
CA ILE A 107 0.56 -8.57 7.70
C ILE A 107 1.62 -7.52 7.34
N MET A 108 2.90 -7.90 7.48
CA MET A 108 4.06 -7.08 7.16
C MET A 108 4.80 -7.66 5.96
N LEU A 109 4.96 -6.86 4.91
CA LEU A 109 5.60 -7.25 3.65
C LEU A 109 6.93 -6.51 3.47
N SER A 110 7.98 -7.23 3.07
CA SER A 110 9.30 -6.64 2.79
C SER A 110 9.35 -6.06 1.38
N CYS A 111 9.21 -4.74 1.26
CA CYS A 111 9.28 -3.99 0.01
C CYS A 111 10.73 -3.73 -0.47
N GLY A 112 11.73 -4.22 0.27
CA GLY A 112 13.14 -4.11 -0.07
C GLY A 112 14.02 -3.79 1.13
N ILE A 113 15.30 -4.09 0.98
CA ILE A 113 16.33 -3.76 1.98
C ILE A 113 17.08 -2.53 1.49
N TYR A 114 17.26 -1.56 2.39
CA TYR A 114 17.88 -0.27 2.09
C TYR A 114 18.91 0.07 3.16
N GLU A 115 19.75 1.05 2.86
CA GLU A 115 20.66 1.66 3.82
C GLU A 115 20.24 3.12 3.99
N LEU A 116 20.10 3.57 5.24
CA LEU A 116 19.85 4.96 5.60
C LEU A 116 21.08 5.56 6.27
N VAL A 117 21.17 6.88 6.22
CA VAL A 117 22.13 7.65 7.00
C VAL A 117 21.41 8.19 8.24
N TYR A 118 21.93 7.85 9.41
CA TYR A 118 21.50 8.45 10.67
C TYR A 118 22.35 9.68 11.00
N ASP A 119 21.69 10.81 11.20
CA ASP A 119 22.27 12.06 11.69
C ASP A 119 22.11 12.15 13.20
N ALA A 120 23.18 11.92 13.96
CA ALA A 120 23.12 11.94 15.42
C ALA A 120 22.87 13.34 16.00
N ASN A 121 23.20 14.42 15.27
CA ASN A 121 23.02 15.78 15.76
C ASN A 121 21.55 16.23 15.70
N GLU A 122 20.85 15.81 14.63
CA GLU A 122 19.44 16.13 14.42
C GLU A 122 18.50 14.98 14.82
N GLU A 123 19.05 13.82 15.21
CA GLU A 123 18.32 12.57 15.51
C GLU A 123 17.36 12.16 14.37
N VAL A 124 17.79 12.30 13.12
CA VAL A 124 16.97 12.01 11.92
C VAL A 124 17.62 10.98 11.01
N TYR A 125 16.78 10.28 10.25
CA TYR A 125 17.20 9.41 9.16
C TYR A 125 16.90 10.04 7.80
N TYR A 126 17.84 9.90 6.87
CA TYR A 126 17.66 10.29 5.47
C TYR A 126 18.34 9.28 4.52
N SER A 127 18.04 9.40 3.24
CA SER A 127 18.61 8.50 2.23
C SER A 127 20.03 8.93 1.86
N PRO A 128 20.97 7.99 1.64
CA PRO A 128 22.27 8.32 1.09
C PRO A 128 22.13 8.95 -0.30
N ALA A 129 23.12 9.78 -0.67
CA ALA A 129 23.24 10.28 -2.02
C ALA A 129 23.46 9.13 -3.02
N LYS A 130 23.08 9.34 -4.29
CA LYS A 130 23.27 8.33 -5.35
C LYS A 130 24.72 7.84 -5.38
N GLY A 131 24.92 6.53 -5.20
CA GLY A 131 26.24 5.88 -5.18
C GLY A 131 26.93 5.87 -3.82
N ALA A 132 26.42 6.60 -2.83
CA ALA A 132 26.89 6.51 -1.45
C ALA A 132 26.18 5.38 -0.69
N ARG A 133 26.78 4.94 0.41
CA ARG A 133 26.23 3.95 1.33
C ARG A 133 25.67 4.61 2.58
N GLY A 134 24.66 3.99 3.17
CA GLY A 134 24.16 4.36 4.49
C GLY A 134 24.93 3.65 5.60
N ASN A 135 24.72 4.07 6.85
CA ASN A 135 25.30 3.42 8.04
C ASN A 135 24.29 2.53 8.78
N THR A 136 23.01 2.59 8.43
CA THR A 136 21.95 1.79 9.06
C THR A 136 21.23 0.95 8.01
N LYS A 137 21.34 -0.38 8.11
CA LYS A 137 20.62 -1.32 7.24
C LYS A 137 19.20 -1.51 7.76
N VAL A 138 18.22 -1.25 6.91
CA VAL A 138 16.79 -1.30 7.25
C VAL A 138 15.99 -2.04 6.19
N THR A 139 14.81 -2.53 6.57
CA THR A 139 13.84 -3.13 5.66
C THR A 139 12.67 -2.17 5.48
N LEU A 140 12.40 -1.74 4.24
CA LEU A 140 11.17 -1.02 3.94
C LEU A 140 10.01 -1.99 4.04
N THR A 141 9.12 -1.73 4.99
CA THR A 141 8.02 -2.63 5.32
C THR A 141 6.69 -2.00 4.96
N GLY A 142 5.91 -2.71 4.14
CA GLY A 142 4.54 -2.39 3.82
C GLY A 142 3.57 -3.11 4.74
N TYR A 143 2.65 -2.36 5.35
CA TYR A 143 1.66 -2.89 6.27
C TYR A 143 0.34 -3.07 5.54
N VAL A 144 -0.12 -4.32 5.39
CA VAL A 144 -1.39 -4.64 4.73
C VAL A 144 -2.40 -5.09 5.79
N PRO A 145 -3.49 -4.34 6.01
CA PRO A 145 -4.50 -4.69 7.00
C PRO A 145 -5.23 -5.99 6.63
N TYR A 146 -5.62 -6.79 7.62
CA TYR A 146 -6.41 -8.01 7.37
C TYR A 146 -7.75 -7.70 6.69
N GLU A 147 -8.33 -6.53 6.96
CA GLU A 147 -9.58 -6.06 6.36
C GLU A 147 -9.48 -5.87 4.84
N ASN A 148 -8.25 -5.66 4.35
CA ASN A 148 -8.00 -5.54 2.92
C ASN A 148 -7.88 -6.92 2.24
N ILE A 149 -7.73 -8.02 2.98
CA ILE A 149 -7.55 -9.37 2.42
C ILE A 149 -8.92 -10.04 2.26
N GLU A 150 -9.24 -10.42 1.02
CA GLU A 150 -10.49 -11.10 0.68
C GLU A 150 -10.35 -12.62 0.83
N THR A 151 -9.29 -13.18 0.23
CA THR A 151 -9.00 -14.62 0.28
C THR A 151 -7.51 -14.90 0.10
N VAL A 152 -7.08 -16.08 0.49
CA VAL A 152 -5.72 -16.58 0.31
C VAL A 152 -5.80 -17.98 -0.27
N ASP A 153 -5.08 -18.20 -1.36
CA ASP A 153 -4.76 -19.53 -1.88
C ASP A 153 -3.37 -19.90 -1.36
N TRP A 154 -3.27 -20.93 -0.52
CA TRP A 154 -2.02 -21.28 0.17
C TRP A 154 -1.11 -22.17 -0.67
N ASP A 155 -1.66 -22.89 -1.64
CA ASP A 155 -0.94 -23.87 -2.46
C ASP A 155 -0.30 -23.21 -3.69
N GLY A 156 -0.84 -22.06 -4.10
CA GLY A 156 -0.38 -21.33 -5.26
C GLY A 156 -0.94 -21.90 -6.56
N ASP A 157 -0.24 -21.66 -7.67
CA ASP A 157 -0.70 -22.09 -8.99
C ASP A 157 0.44 -22.59 -9.88
N GLN A 158 0.11 -22.86 -11.14
CA GLN A 158 1.05 -23.36 -12.15
C GLN A 158 2.20 -22.40 -12.49
N TYR A 159 2.07 -21.10 -12.22
CA TYR A 159 3.11 -20.11 -12.51
C TYR A 159 3.97 -19.83 -11.27
N TYR A 160 3.35 -19.76 -10.09
CA TYR A 160 4.01 -19.58 -8.81
C TYR A 160 3.39 -20.48 -7.73
N SER A 161 4.20 -21.40 -7.21
CA SER A 161 3.86 -22.29 -6.09
C SER A 161 3.96 -21.60 -4.71
N TYR A 162 3.85 -20.28 -4.67
CA TYR A 162 3.82 -19.49 -3.44
C TYR A 162 2.38 -19.11 -3.13
N PRO A 163 1.99 -18.86 -1.86
CA PRO A 163 0.64 -18.43 -1.56
C PRO A 163 0.22 -17.16 -2.32
N HIS A 164 -1.00 -17.14 -2.85
CA HIS A 164 -1.61 -15.97 -3.49
C HIS A 164 -2.56 -15.30 -2.52
N ILE A 165 -2.22 -14.09 -2.10
CA ILE A 165 -3.05 -13.25 -1.24
C ILE A 165 -3.82 -12.28 -2.13
N TYR A 166 -5.13 -12.47 -2.19
CA TYR A 166 -6.04 -11.60 -2.93
C TYR A 166 -6.54 -10.50 -2.01
N CYS A 167 -6.19 -9.25 -2.31
CA CYS A 167 -6.53 -8.11 -1.46
C CYS A 167 -6.94 -6.87 -2.27
N TYR A 168 -7.55 -5.89 -1.60
CA TYR A 168 -7.97 -4.64 -2.21
C TYR A 168 -6.88 -3.58 -2.16
N PHE A 169 -6.53 -3.05 -3.32
CA PHE A 169 -5.57 -1.97 -3.49
C PHE A 169 -6.24 -0.60 -3.31
N ASP A 170 -6.89 -0.41 -2.15
CA ASP A 170 -7.80 0.71 -1.88
C ASP A 170 -7.14 1.92 -1.21
N ARG A 171 -5.83 1.84 -0.95
CA ARG A 171 -5.08 2.92 -0.31
C ARG A 171 -4.56 3.91 -1.35
N LYS A 172 -3.86 4.94 -0.87
CA LYS A 172 -3.31 6.02 -1.71
C LYS A 172 -2.48 5.41 -2.86
N HIS A 173 -2.59 5.98 -4.07
CA HIS A 173 -1.89 5.47 -5.26
C HIS A 173 -2.23 4.02 -5.67
N LYS A 174 -3.41 3.50 -5.27
CA LYS A 174 -3.87 2.14 -5.55
C LYS A 174 -2.92 1.09 -4.99
N GLN A 175 -2.44 1.26 -3.77
CA GLN A 175 -1.56 0.29 -3.10
C GLN A 175 -2.33 -0.49 -2.01
N PRO A 176 -1.85 -1.66 -1.59
CA PRO A 176 -2.45 -2.40 -0.47
C PRO A 176 -2.03 -1.84 0.90
N TYR A 177 -0.95 -1.07 0.95
CA TYR A 177 -0.31 -0.60 2.18
C TYR A 177 -1.09 0.52 2.88
N GLU A 178 -1.46 0.32 4.15
CA GLU A 178 -1.98 1.41 4.99
C GLU A 178 -0.87 2.35 5.45
N LYS A 179 0.36 1.84 5.60
CA LYS A 179 1.57 2.63 5.85
C LYS A 179 2.81 1.92 5.32
N LEU A 180 3.88 2.70 5.13
CA LEU A 180 5.22 2.25 4.80
C LEU A 180 6.19 2.80 5.85
N SER A 181 6.98 1.92 6.47
CA SER A 181 7.97 2.31 7.47
C SER A 181 9.27 1.54 7.27
N PHE A 182 10.38 2.12 7.69
CA PHE A 182 11.66 1.45 7.78
C PHE A 182 11.75 0.71 9.11
N CYS A 183 12.03 -0.58 9.04
CA CYS A 183 12.16 -1.45 10.20
C CYS A 183 13.58 -1.99 10.32
N GLU A 184 14.07 -2.09 11.55
CA GLU A 184 15.25 -2.88 11.87
C GLU A 184 14.86 -4.34 12.00
N ARG A 185 15.70 -5.23 11.48
CA ARG A 185 15.54 -6.66 11.68
C ARG A 185 16.28 -7.05 12.96
N GLY A 186 15.55 -7.53 13.94
CA GLY A 186 16.08 -8.14 15.16
C GLY A 186 15.93 -9.65 15.15
N ASN A 187 16.72 -10.32 15.98
CA ASN A 187 16.56 -11.75 16.28
C ASN A 187 16.49 -11.91 17.80
N LEU A 188 15.46 -12.59 18.29
CA LEU A 188 15.33 -13.05 19.66
C LEU A 188 15.29 -14.57 19.63
N ASP A 189 16.37 -15.22 20.04
CA ASP A 189 16.59 -16.67 19.86
C ASP A 189 16.38 -17.07 18.39
N GLU A 190 15.45 -17.98 18.11
CA GLU A 190 15.06 -18.41 16.75
C GLU A 190 13.98 -17.51 16.11
N HIS A 191 13.53 -16.47 16.81
CA HIS A 191 12.45 -15.60 16.35
C HIS A 191 13.00 -14.32 15.71
N VAL A 192 12.84 -14.22 14.39
CA VAL A 192 13.07 -12.97 13.66
C VAL A 192 11.89 -12.02 13.86
N PHE A 193 12.19 -10.80 14.31
CA PHE A 193 11.22 -9.71 14.44
C PHE A 193 11.67 -8.46 13.69
N TYR A 194 10.72 -7.57 13.42
CA TYR A 194 10.97 -6.32 12.72
C TYR A 194 10.41 -5.16 13.53
N SER A 195 11.31 -4.29 13.99
CA SER A 195 10.97 -3.13 14.81
C SER A 195 10.94 -1.88 13.96
N GLU A 196 9.81 -1.17 13.97
CA GLU A 196 9.67 0.10 13.26
C GLU A 196 10.57 1.17 13.90
N ILE A 197 11.42 1.80 13.09
CA ILE A 197 12.30 2.89 13.52
C ILE A 197 11.74 4.24 13.07
N ILE A 198 11.35 4.33 11.78
CA ILE A 198 10.92 5.60 11.20
C ILE A 198 10.00 5.40 10.00
N SER A 199 9.06 6.33 9.80
CA SER A 199 8.17 6.31 8.64
C SER A 199 8.92 6.61 7.33
N PHE A 200 8.44 6.02 6.22
CA PHE A 200 8.97 6.32 4.88
C PHE A 200 8.83 7.81 4.52
N GLU A 201 7.72 8.43 4.90
CA GLU A 201 7.44 9.84 4.59
C GLU A 201 8.41 10.78 5.32
N SER A 202 8.77 10.48 6.58
CA SER A 202 9.76 11.24 7.35
C SER A 202 11.13 11.22 6.65
N VAL A 203 11.63 10.03 6.30
CA VAL A 203 12.90 9.88 5.57
C VAL A 203 12.87 10.62 4.24
N ARG A 204 11.77 10.51 3.50
CA ARG A 204 11.59 11.21 2.22
C ARG A 204 11.64 12.72 2.38
N ARG A 205 10.99 13.26 3.42
CA ARG A 205 10.99 14.69 3.74
C ARG A 205 12.39 15.18 4.09
N GLU A 206 13.11 14.48 4.97
CA GLU A 206 14.47 14.86 5.37
C GLU A 206 15.47 14.78 4.22
N THR A 207 15.35 13.76 3.37
CA THR A 207 16.17 13.62 2.16
C THR A 207 15.94 14.82 1.21
N LYS A 208 14.68 15.21 1.01
CA LYS A 208 14.32 16.36 0.17
C LYS A 208 14.81 17.69 0.75
N LYS A 209 14.67 17.89 2.07
CA LYS A 209 15.16 19.06 2.80
C LYS A 209 16.67 19.27 2.59
N ARG A 210 17.42 18.17 2.51
CA ARG A 210 18.87 18.15 2.26
C ARG A 210 19.27 18.24 0.79
N GLY A 211 18.31 18.31 -0.14
CA GLY A 211 18.60 18.39 -1.58
C GLY A 211 19.20 17.11 -2.18
N ILE A 212 19.10 15.97 -1.47
CA ILE A 212 19.73 14.71 -1.88
C ILE A 212 18.89 14.02 -2.95
N LYS A 213 19.52 13.66 -4.08
CA LYS A 213 18.93 12.79 -5.10
C LYS A 213 19.19 11.33 -4.73
N SER A 214 18.18 10.66 -4.17
CA SER A 214 18.22 9.24 -3.83
C SER A 214 17.68 8.37 -4.97
N SER A 215 18.27 7.19 -5.16
CA SER A 215 17.86 6.22 -6.19
C SER A 215 16.57 5.46 -5.86
N PHE A 216 16.12 5.44 -4.61
CA PHE A 216 14.93 4.68 -4.20
C PHE A 216 13.72 5.54 -3.81
N LEU A 217 13.89 6.88 -3.75
CA LEU A 217 12.83 7.85 -3.43
C LEU A 217 12.32 8.63 -4.66
N SER A 218 12.78 8.27 -5.86
CA SER A 218 12.42 8.89 -7.14
C SER A 218 10.92 8.78 -7.42
#